data_AF-A0A0B0NS90-F1
#
_entry.id   AF-A0A0B0NS90-F1
#
_cell.length_a   1.000
_cell.length_b   1.000
_cell.length_c   1.000
_cell.angle_alpha   90.00
_cell.angle_beta   90.00
_cell.angle_gamma   90.00
#
_symmetry.space_group_name_H-M   'P 1'
#
loop_
_entity.id
_entity.type
_entity.pdbx_description
1 polymer ?
#
loop_
_entity_poly.entity_id
_entity_poly.type
_entity_poly.pdbx_seq_one_letter_code
_entity_poly.pdbx_strand_id
1 'polypeptide(L)'
;MQYEKGLVLLGSMGALSLMTILSVIIGRIFLSVPAQFQTTLPLGEYAAIALLVFFGLKSIKDAWDIPPTAAKKGAEGGPELDEFAEAEELVKEKASKQLSNPLEIVWKSFSLVFFAEWGDRSMLATIALGAAQSPWGVASGAIAGHLLATSIAILGGAFLANYISEKLVGYLGGALFLVFAVATFFGVF
;
A
#
# COMPACT_ATOMS: atom_id res chain seq x y z
N MET A 1 -10.04 -11.07 -18.16
CA MET A 1 -8.93 -11.23 -17.18
C MET A 1 -9.41 -11.39 -15.72
N GLN A 2 -10.54 -12.04 -15.42
CA GLN A 2 -10.97 -12.21 -14.00
C GLN A 2 -10.11 -13.20 -13.21
N TYR A 3 -9.50 -14.19 -13.87
CA TYR A 3 -8.63 -15.19 -13.24
C TYR A 3 -7.36 -14.60 -12.61
N GLU A 4 -6.79 -13.53 -13.18
CA GLU A 4 -5.59 -12.90 -12.62
C GLU A 4 -5.89 -12.15 -11.31
N LYS A 5 -7.07 -11.53 -11.19
CA LYS A 5 -7.45 -10.78 -9.97
C LYS A 5 -7.51 -11.70 -8.75
N GLY A 6 -8.00 -12.93 -8.91
CA GLY A 6 -8.05 -13.92 -7.83
C GLY A 6 -6.66 -14.40 -7.41
N LEU A 7 -5.74 -14.59 -8.36
CA LEU A 7 -4.37 -15.00 -8.08
C LEU A 7 -3.56 -13.89 -7.38
N VAL A 8 -3.76 -12.64 -7.79
CA VAL A 8 -3.17 -11.47 -7.13
C VAL A 8 -3.71 -11.33 -5.70
N LEU A 9 -5.02 -11.54 -5.50
CA LEU A 9 -5.63 -11.53 -4.17
C LEU A 9 -5.04 -12.65 -3.29
N LEU A 10 -4.87 -13.86 -3.83
CA LEU A 10 -4.27 -14.97 -3.11
C LEU A 10 -2.83 -14.65 -2.65
N GLY A 11 -2.01 -14.09 -3.56
CA GLY A 11 -0.63 -13.71 -3.26
C GLY A 11 -0.55 -12.60 -2.19
N SER A 12 -1.33 -11.53 -2.36
CA SER A 12 -1.40 -10.42 -1.40
C SER A 12 -1.91 -10.84 -0.03
N MET A 13 -2.99 -11.63 0.04
CA MET A 13 -3.51 -12.16 1.30
C MET A 13 -2.55 -13.12 1.99
N GLY A 14 -1.82 -13.93 1.21
CA GLY A 14 -0.76 -14.79 1.75
C GLY A 14 0.35 -13.96 2.41
N ALA A 15 0.78 -12.87 1.78
CA ALA A 15 1.80 -11.97 2.32
C ALA A 15 1.34 -11.30 3.63
N LEU A 16 0.15 -10.70 3.62
CA LEU A 16 -0.42 -10.02 4.80
C LEU A 16 -0.66 -10.99 5.95
N SER A 17 -1.12 -12.21 5.66
CA SER A 17 -1.34 -13.24 6.69
C SER A 17 -0.03 -13.70 7.31
N LEU A 18 0.99 -13.97 6.48
CA LEU A 18 2.32 -14.33 6.98
C LEU A 18 2.90 -13.22 7.84
N MET A 19 2.84 -11.97 7.37
CA MET A 19 3.32 -10.81 8.11
C MET A 19 2.60 -10.66 9.46
N THR A 20 1.28 -10.82 9.48
CA THR A 20 0.47 -10.75 10.69
C THR A 20 0.90 -11.82 11.71
N ILE A 21 1.06 -13.06 11.27
CA ILE A 21 1.47 -14.16 12.14
C ILE A 21 2.87 -13.90 12.71
N LEU A 22 3.83 -13.50 11.86
CA LEU A 22 5.17 -13.13 12.30
C LEU A 22 5.13 -11.99 13.33
N SER A 23 4.32 -10.96 13.08
CA SER A 23 4.14 -9.82 13.98
C SER A 23 3.61 -10.24 15.34
N VAL A 24 2.60 -11.11 15.38
CA VAL A 24 2.05 -11.63 16.64
C VAL A 24 3.08 -12.48 17.39
N ILE A 25 3.84 -13.32 16.70
CA ILE A 25 4.93 -14.12 17.30
C ILE A 25 6.01 -13.19 17.88
N ILE A 26 6.44 -12.18 17.11
CA ILE A 26 7.41 -11.18 17.55
C ILE A 26 6.88 -10.44 18.77
N GLY A 27 5.61 -10.01 18.78
CA GLY A 27 4.95 -9.38 19.93
C GLY A 27 5.00 -10.26 21.18
N ARG A 28 4.80 -11.57 21.02
CA ARG A 28 4.96 -12.51 22.14
C ARG A 28 6.39 -12.66 22.61
N ILE A 29 7.36 -12.65 21.71
CA ILE A 29 8.79 -12.69 22.05
C ILE A 29 9.23 -11.37 22.71
N PHE A 30 8.65 -10.23 22.34
CA PHE A 30 8.98 -8.92 22.90
C PHE A 30 8.67 -8.80 24.39
N LEU A 31 7.69 -9.56 24.91
CA LEU A 31 7.47 -9.70 26.35
C LEU A 31 8.67 -10.32 27.08
N SER A 32 9.58 -10.98 26.36
CA SER A 32 10.79 -11.62 26.89
C SER A 32 12.06 -10.77 26.73
N VAL A 33 11.98 -9.58 26.12
CA VAL A 33 13.14 -8.72 25.86
C VAL A 33 13.23 -7.61 26.94
N PRO A 34 14.36 -7.47 27.66
CA PRO A 34 14.56 -6.40 28.65
C PRO A 34 14.48 -4.99 28.02
N ALA A 35 13.94 -4.03 28.78
CA ALA A 35 13.63 -2.66 28.35
C ALA A 35 14.84 -1.82 27.86
N GLN A 36 16.07 -2.34 27.92
CA GLN A 36 17.30 -1.61 27.54
C GLN A 36 17.52 -1.41 26.04
N PHE A 37 16.70 -2.00 25.14
CA PHE A 37 16.82 -1.83 23.68
C PHE A 37 15.88 -0.77 23.08
N GLN A 38 15.20 0.03 23.91
CA GLN A 38 14.34 1.13 23.46
C GLN A 38 15.17 2.36 23.06
N THR A 39 16.02 2.25 22.04
CA THR A 39 16.67 3.43 21.46
C THR A 39 15.63 4.27 20.74
N THR A 40 15.08 5.25 21.48
CA THR A 40 14.26 6.38 21.05
C THR A 40 15.08 7.36 20.21
N LEU A 41 15.54 6.93 19.03
CA LEU A 41 16.00 7.89 18.03
C LEU A 41 14.85 8.12 17.04
N PRO A 42 14.26 9.33 17.00
CA PRO A 42 13.15 9.68 16.10
C PRO A 42 13.60 9.81 14.63
N LEU A 43 14.65 9.09 14.22
CA LEU A 43 15.13 9.06 12.83
C LEU A 43 14.02 8.59 11.88
N GLY A 44 13.19 7.65 12.31
CA GLY A 44 12.04 7.16 11.55
C GLY A 44 10.98 8.23 11.35
N GLU A 45 10.67 9.03 12.37
CA GLU A 45 9.68 10.11 12.29
C GLU A 45 10.14 11.21 11.32
N TYR A 46 11.39 11.67 11.44
CA TYR A 46 11.93 12.68 10.53
C TYR A 46 12.01 12.19 9.08
N ALA A 47 12.41 10.94 8.86
CA ALA A 47 12.42 10.33 7.52
C ALA A 47 11.00 10.20 6.95
N ALA A 48 10.03 9.78 7.76
CA ALA A 48 8.63 9.69 7.36
C ALA A 48 8.06 11.07 7.00
N ILE A 49 8.30 12.11 7.82
CA ILE A 49 7.86 13.48 7.53
C ILE A 49 8.47 13.98 6.22
N ALA A 50 9.78 13.79 6.02
CA ALA A 50 10.46 14.22 4.80
C ALA A 50 9.88 13.54 3.55
N LEU A 51 9.63 12.22 3.62
CA LEU A 51 9.02 11.47 2.51
C LEU A 51 7.57 11.89 2.26
N LEU A 52 6.76 12.05 3.31
CA LEU A 52 5.36 12.47 3.20
C LEU A 52 5.24 13.89 2.59
N VAL A 53 6.11 14.81 2.98
CA VAL A 53 6.17 16.15 2.37
C VAL A 53 6.59 16.04 0.89
N PHE A 54 7.64 15.27 0.60
CA PHE A 54 8.13 15.08 -0.76
C PHE A 54 7.06 14.48 -1.68
N PHE A 55 6.46 13.35 -1.29
CA PHE A 55 5.40 12.69 -2.07
C PHE A 55 4.13 13.52 -2.13
N GLY A 56 3.79 14.25 -1.06
CA GLY A 56 2.65 15.15 -1.03
C GLY A 56 2.75 16.27 -2.05
N LEU A 57 3.88 16.99 -2.04
CA LEU A 57 4.14 18.06 -2.99
C LEU A 57 4.28 17.54 -4.42
N LYS A 58 4.98 16.41 -4.61
CA LYS A 58 5.14 15.78 -5.92
C LYS A 58 3.78 15.39 -6.51
N SER A 59 2.90 14.75 -5.73
CA SER A 59 1.59 14.29 -6.21
C SER A 59 0.66 15.46 -6.58
N ILE A 60 0.72 16.59 -5.85
CA ILE A 60 0.00 17.82 -6.22
C ILE A 60 0.57 18.45 -7.49
N LYS A 61 1.90 18.49 -7.63
CA LYS A 61 2.56 19.02 -8.84
C LYS A 61 2.20 18.18 -10.07
N ASP A 62 2.33 16.86 -9.97
CA ASP A 62 1.99 15.92 -11.03
C ASP A 62 0.50 16.10 -11.44
N ALA A 63 -0.40 16.32 -10.48
CA ALA A 63 -1.82 16.61 -10.76
C ALA A 63 -2.05 17.97 -11.44
N TRP A 64 -1.23 18.97 -11.15
CA TRP A 64 -1.33 20.31 -11.72
C TRP A 64 -0.88 20.34 -13.18
N ASP A 65 0.20 19.62 -13.49
CA ASP A 65 0.84 19.59 -14.82
C ASP A 65 -0.05 18.89 -15.88
N ILE A 66 -1.07 18.14 -15.48
CA ILE A 66 -2.05 17.54 -16.40
C ILE A 66 -2.85 18.66 -17.12
N PRO A 67 -2.84 18.77 -18.47
CA PRO A 67 -3.53 19.85 -19.18
C PRO A 67 -5.07 19.87 -18.98
N PRO A 68 -5.76 21.03 -19.05
CA PRO A 68 -7.22 21.11 -18.92
C PRO A 68 -7.99 20.37 -20.03
N THR A 69 -7.42 20.27 -21.23
CA THR A 69 -7.93 19.49 -22.35
C THR A 69 -7.79 17.98 -22.11
N ALA A 70 -6.77 17.54 -21.38
CA ALA A 70 -6.60 16.17 -20.89
C ALA A 70 -7.60 15.85 -19.75
N ALA A 71 -8.00 16.84 -18.96
CA ALA A 71 -8.98 16.66 -17.87
C ALA A 71 -10.42 16.37 -18.37
N LYS A 72 -10.77 16.77 -19.59
CA LYS A 72 -12.00 16.30 -20.29
C LYS A 72 -11.76 15.03 -21.10
N LYS A 73 -10.54 14.80 -21.56
CA LYS A 73 -10.06 13.58 -22.22
C LYS A 73 -9.73 12.42 -21.26
N GLY A 74 -10.08 12.51 -19.98
CA GLY A 74 -10.24 11.30 -19.14
C GLY A 74 -11.31 10.34 -19.70
N ALA A 75 -12.11 10.79 -20.68
CA ALA A 75 -12.99 9.94 -21.49
C ALA A 75 -12.39 9.50 -22.84
N GLU A 76 -11.31 10.12 -23.34
CA GLU A 76 -10.68 9.78 -24.62
C GLU A 76 -9.16 10.06 -24.58
N GLY A 77 -8.34 9.01 -24.59
CA GLY A 77 -6.87 8.97 -24.49
C GLY A 77 -6.11 10.22 -24.99
N GLY A 78 -5.19 10.69 -24.14
CA GLY A 78 -4.21 11.73 -24.46
C GLY A 78 -2.84 11.13 -24.73
N PRO A 79 -2.04 11.68 -25.65
CA PRO A 79 -0.86 11.02 -26.22
C PRO A 79 0.29 10.75 -25.23
N GLU A 80 0.48 11.54 -24.16
CA GLU A 80 1.54 11.28 -23.16
C GLU A 80 1.10 10.28 -22.08
N LEU A 81 -0.19 10.28 -21.72
CA LEU A 81 -0.77 9.23 -20.88
C LEU A 81 -0.86 7.92 -21.66
N ASP A 82 -1.11 7.97 -22.97
CA ASP A 82 -0.98 6.81 -23.86
C ASP A 82 0.46 6.32 -23.91
N GLU A 83 1.50 7.17 -23.90
CA GLU A 83 2.90 6.70 -23.88
C GLU A 83 3.32 6.08 -22.53
N PHE A 84 2.90 6.64 -21.39
CA PHE A 84 3.16 6.04 -20.08
C PHE A 84 2.28 4.82 -19.81
N ALA A 85 1.02 4.83 -20.24
CA ALA A 85 0.12 3.68 -20.18
C ALA A 85 0.55 2.61 -21.17
N GLU A 86 1.05 2.93 -22.37
CA GLU A 86 1.69 1.97 -23.28
C GLU A 86 3.00 1.47 -22.69
N ALA A 87 3.82 2.30 -22.05
CA ALA A 87 5.05 1.83 -21.42
C ALA A 87 4.73 0.90 -20.23
N GLU A 88 3.71 1.22 -19.44
CA GLU A 88 3.24 0.40 -18.32
C GLU A 88 2.51 -0.85 -18.82
N GLU A 89 1.76 -0.77 -19.93
CA GLU A 89 1.08 -1.87 -20.61
C GLU A 89 2.08 -2.76 -21.34
N LEU A 90 3.16 -2.25 -21.94
CA LEU A 90 4.26 -3.00 -22.55
C LEU A 90 5.15 -3.64 -21.48
N VAL A 91 5.33 -3.00 -20.31
CA VAL A 91 5.97 -3.61 -19.14
C VAL A 91 5.06 -4.69 -18.57
N LYS A 92 3.75 -4.45 -18.46
CA LYS A 92 2.75 -5.46 -18.06
C LYS A 92 2.61 -6.58 -19.09
N GLU A 93 2.76 -6.32 -20.38
CA GLU A 93 2.60 -7.27 -21.47
C GLU A 93 3.88 -8.09 -21.63
N LYS A 94 5.07 -7.49 -21.46
CA LYS A 94 6.31 -8.27 -21.31
C LYS A 94 6.32 -9.07 -20.02
N ALA A 95 5.83 -8.51 -18.92
CA ALA A 95 5.64 -9.23 -17.68
C ALA A 95 4.59 -10.34 -17.85
N SER A 96 3.47 -10.11 -18.55
CA SER A 96 2.40 -11.08 -18.76
C SER A 96 2.75 -12.17 -19.77
N LYS A 97 3.51 -11.82 -20.83
CA LYS A 97 4.11 -12.79 -21.77
C LYS A 97 5.16 -13.67 -21.09
N GLN A 98 5.83 -13.18 -20.04
CA GLN A 98 6.65 -14.01 -19.15
C GLN A 98 5.84 -14.78 -18.11
N LEU A 99 4.72 -14.22 -17.63
CA LEU A 99 3.84 -14.79 -16.61
C LEU A 99 2.76 -15.70 -17.22
N SER A 100 3.18 -16.82 -17.79
CA SER A 100 2.23 -17.87 -18.21
C SER A 100 1.80 -18.78 -17.06
N ASN A 101 2.51 -18.74 -15.92
CA ASN A 101 2.27 -19.63 -14.78
C ASN A 101 1.47 -18.95 -13.66
N PRO A 102 0.35 -19.54 -13.21
CA PRO A 102 -0.47 -18.97 -12.13
C PRO A 102 0.29 -18.85 -10.81
N LEU A 103 1.26 -19.75 -10.56
CA LEU A 103 2.14 -19.68 -9.39
C LEU A 103 3.08 -18.47 -9.42
N GLU A 104 3.53 -18.07 -10.60
CA GLU A 104 4.43 -16.92 -10.74
C GLU A 104 3.70 -15.61 -10.44
N ILE A 105 2.42 -15.50 -10.84
CA ILE A 105 1.55 -14.36 -10.51
C ILE A 105 1.36 -14.26 -8.99
N VAL A 106 1.04 -15.38 -8.33
CA VAL A 106 0.89 -15.45 -6.88
C VAL A 106 2.19 -15.05 -6.19
N TRP A 107 3.33 -15.59 -6.63
CA TRP A 107 4.64 -15.34 -6.03
C TRP A 107 5.09 -13.89 -6.18
N LYS A 108 4.92 -13.29 -7.37
CA LYS A 108 5.24 -11.87 -7.58
C LYS A 108 4.36 -10.96 -6.74
N SER A 109 3.04 -11.21 -6.72
CA SER A 109 2.09 -10.43 -5.92
C SER A 109 2.39 -10.55 -4.43
N PHE A 110 2.66 -11.77 -3.97
CA PHE A 110 3.10 -12.03 -2.59
C PHE A 110 4.36 -11.25 -2.25
N SER A 111 5.40 -11.36 -3.07
CA SER A 111 6.70 -10.74 -2.79
C SER A 111 6.58 -9.22 -2.75
N LEU A 112 5.85 -8.64 -3.72
CA LEU A 112 5.63 -7.20 -3.79
C LEU A 112 4.91 -6.69 -2.54
N VAL A 113 3.81 -7.34 -2.13
CA VAL A 113 3.05 -6.93 -0.94
C VAL A 113 3.85 -7.17 0.34
N PHE A 114 4.52 -8.32 0.45
CA PHE A 114 5.31 -8.65 1.63
C PHE A 114 6.40 -7.60 1.89
N PHE A 115 7.18 -7.24 0.87
CA PHE A 115 8.23 -6.24 1.03
C PHE A 115 7.68 -4.81 1.16
N ALA A 116 6.54 -4.50 0.53
CA ALA A 116 5.91 -3.18 0.65
C ALA A 116 5.36 -2.93 2.06
N GLU A 117 4.80 -3.95 2.70
CA GLU A 117 4.20 -3.87 4.04
C GLU A 117 5.21 -4.21 5.16
N TRP A 118 6.41 -4.68 4.80
CA TRP A 118 7.42 -5.06 5.77
C TRP A 118 7.90 -3.87 6.59
N GLY A 119 7.65 -3.92 7.90
CA GLY A 119 8.04 -2.85 8.82
C GLY A 119 7.12 -1.62 8.77
N ASP A 120 5.96 -1.72 8.12
CA ASP A 120 4.94 -0.68 8.19
C ASP A 120 4.32 -0.56 9.60
N ARG A 121 3.66 0.58 9.86
CA ARG A 121 2.91 0.85 11.08
C ARG A 121 1.90 -0.24 11.39
N SER A 122 1.26 -0.84 10.38
CA SER A 122 0.35 -1.98 10.56
C SER A 122 1.05 -3.19 11.22
N MET A 123 2.31 -3.46 10.84
CA MET A 123 3.14 -4.50 11.45
C MET A 123 3.46 -4.17 12.91
N LEU A 124 3.92 -2.94 13.19
CA LEU A 124 4.24 -2.48 14.55
C LEU A 124 3.01 -2.48 15.47
N ALA A 125 1.86 -2.04 14.97
CA ALA A 125 0.60 -2.08 15.71
C ALA A 125 0.19 -3.52 16.04
N THR A 126 0.37 -4.45 15.10
CA THR A 126 0.08 -5.88 15.31
C THR A 126 1.04 -6.52 16.33
N ILE A 127 2.32 -6.15 16.31
CA ILE A 127 3.31 -6.57 17.33
C ILE A 127 2.86 -6.10 18.72
N ALA A 128 2.55 -4.81 18.86
CA ALA A 128 2.12 -4.22 20.14
C ALA A 128 0.83 -4.87 20.64
N LEU A 129 -0.16 -5.06 19.76
CA LEU A 129 -1.43 -5.68 20.12
C LEU A 129 -1.27 -7.18 20.43
N GLY A 130 -0.41 -7.89 19.71
CA GLY A 130 -0.08 -9.29 19.98
C GLY A 130 0.67 -9.50 21.30
N ALA A 131 1.44 -8.50 21.73
CA ALA A 131 2.04 -8.47 23.07
C ALA A 131 0.99 -8.20 24.17
N ALA A 132 0.05 -7.28 23.93
CA ALA A 132 -0.92 -6.84 24.92
C ALA A 132 -2.18 -7.72 25.06
N GLN A 133 -2.59 -8.41 23.99
CA GLN A 133 -3.88 -9.11 23.90
C GLN A 133 -3.71 -10.60 23.51
N SER A 134 -4.82 -11.31 23.26
CA SER A 134 -4.78 -12.72 22.88
C SER A 134 -4.21 -12.89 21.46
N PRO A 135 -3.12 -13.68 21.26
CA PRO A 135 -2.47 -13.84 19.96
C PRO A 135 -3.40 -14.33 18.86
N TRP A 136 -4.25 -15.30 19.21
CA TRP A 136 -5.22 -15.88 18.30
C TRP A 136 -6.30 -14.88 17.89
N GLY A 137 -6.78 -14.06 18.84
CA GLY A 137 -7.74 -12.99 18.57
C GLY A 137 -7.13 -11.89 17.68
N VAL A 138 -5.90 -11.48 17.98
CA VAL A 138 -5.19 -10.46 17.19
C VAL A 138 -4.89 -10.96 15.78
N ALA A 139 -4.35 -12.16 15.64
CA ALA A 139 -4.01 -12.72 14.33
C ALA A 139 -5.26 -12.89 13.45
N SER A 140 -6.32 -13.52 13.99
CA SER A 140 -7.56 -13.73 13.23
C SER A 140 -8.26 -12.41 12.89
N GLY A 141 -8.34 -11.47 13.83
CA GLY A 141 -8.95 -10.16 13.61
C GLY A 141 -8.19 -9.31 12.59
N ALA A 142 -6.87 -9.27 12.67
CA ALA A 142 -6.04 -8.53 11.71
C ALA A 142 -6.12 -9.13 10.31
N ILE A 143 -6.02 -10.47 10.16
CA ILE A 143 -6.18 -11.15 8.86
C ILE A 143 -7.57 -10.87 8.27
N ALA A 144 -8.63 -10.95 9.08
CA ALA A 144 -9.99 -10.66 8.62
C ALA A 144 -10.15 -9.19 8.20
N GLY A 145 -9.57 -8.25 8.95
CA GLY A 145 -9.55 -6.83 8.60
C GLY A 145 -8.82 -6.56 7.29
N HIS A 146 -7.63 -7.13 7.10
CA HIS A 146 -6.88 -7.05 5.86
C HIS A 146 -7.64 -7.64 4.67
N LEU A 147 -8.29 -8.79 4.86
CA LEU A 147 -9.13 -9.42 3.84
C LEU A 147 -10.27 -8.49 3.42
N LEU A 148 -10.98 -7.90 4.38
CA LEU A 148 -12.08 -6.97 4.11
C LEU A 148 -11.59 -5.72 3.39
N ALA A 149 -10.53 -5.07 3.89
CA ALA A 149 -9.97 -3.88 3.28
C ALA A 149 -9.50 -4.14 1.83
N THR A 150 -8.77 -5.24 1.62
CA THR A 150 -8.28 -5.63 0.29
C THR A 150 -9.42 -5.99 -0.66
N SER A 151 -10.46 -6.69 -0.18
CA SER A 151 -11.62 -7.02 -0.99
C SER A 151 -12.39 -5.77 -1.41
N ILE A 152 -12.57 -4.81 -0.49
CA ILE A 152 -13.20 -3.51 -0.79
C ILE A 152 -12.35 -2.74 -1.81
N ALA A 153 -11.02 -2.72 -1.67
CA ALA A 153 -10.14 -2.05 -2.61
C ALA A 153 -10.21 -2.67 -4.02
N ILE A 154 -10.26 -4.00 -4.13
CA ILE A 154 -10.31 -4.69 -5.44
C ILE A 154 -11.67 -4.52 -6.11
N LEU A 155 -12.77 -4.64 -5.36
CA LEU A 155 -14.13 -4.47 -5.88
C LEU A 155 -14.42 -2.99 -6.20
N GLY A 156 -14.03 -2.10 -5.29
CA GLY A 156 -14.26 -0.67 -5.38
C GLY A 156 -13.31 0.05 -6.34
N GLY A 157 -12.07 -0.40 -6.48
CA GLY A 157 -11.04 0.29 -7.27
C GLY A 157 -11.39 0.42 -8.74
N ALA A 158 -11.98 -0.63 -9.34
CA ALA A 158 -12.43 -0.58 -10.73
C ALA A 158 -13.64 0.36 -10.93
N PHE A 159 -14.53 0.45 -9.94
CA PHE A 159 -15.64 1.40 -9.97
C PHE A 159 -15.14 2.83 -9.77
N LEU A 160 -14.26 3.05 -8.79
CA LEU A 160 -13.74 4.36 -8.42
C LEU A 160 -12.88 4.99 -9.52
N ALA A 161 -12.10 4.18 -10.24
CA ALA A 161 -11.30 4.62 -11.38
C ALA A 161 -12.14 5.17 -12.54
N ASN A 162 -13.41 4.76 -12.68
CA ASN A 162 -14.31 5.27 -13.71
C ASN A 162 -14.98 6.60 -13.33
N TYR A 163 -14.96 6.98 -12.05
CA TYR A 163 -15.66 8.18 -11.55
C TYR A 163 -14.72 9.28 -11.04
N ILE A 164 -13.46 8.95 -10.71
CA ILE A 164 -12.48 9.91 -10.19
C ILE A 164 -11.39 10.15 -11.24
N SER A 165 -11.19 11.42 -11.62
CA SER A 165 -10.12 11.80 -12.54
C SER A 165 -8.74 11.67 -11.88
N GLU A 166 -7.72 11.34 -12.67
CA GLU A 166 -6.34 11.25 -12.19
C GLU A 166 -5.85 12.54 -11.51
N LYS A 167 -6.33 13.70 -11.98
CA LYS A 167 -6.13 14.99 -11.30
C LYS A 167 -6.65 14.97 -9.87
N LEU A 168 -7.89 14.53 -9.67
CA LEU A 168 -8.47 14.46 -8.33
C LEU A 168 -7.74 13.44 -7.46
N VAL A 169 -7.32 12.30 -8.01
CA VAL A 169 -6.51 11.31 -7.28
C VAL A 169 -5.19 11.94 -6.81
N GLY A 170 -4.47 12.66 -7.68
CA GLY A 170 -3.21 13.30 -7.31
C GLY A 170 -3.37 14.45 -6.31
N TYR A 171 -4.42 15.28 -6.44
CA TYR A 171 -4.69 16.32 -5.44
C TYR A 171 -5.09 15.76 -4.08
N LEU A 172 -5.98 14.76 -4.05
CA LEU A 172 -6.45 14.16 -2.80
C LEU A 172 -5.33 13.34 -2.14
N GLY A 173 -4.59 12.53 -2.91
CA GLY A 173 -3.45 11.77 -2.41
C GLY A 173 -2.35 12.68 -1.89
N GLY A 174 -2.01 13.73 -2.64
CA GLY A 174 -1.02 14.71 -2.22
C GLY A 174 -1.43 15.50 -0.97
N ALA A 175 -2.68 15.94 -0.88
CA ALA A 175 -3.21 16.59 0.31
C ALA A 175 -3.19 15.64 1.53
N LEU A 176 -3.54 14.37 1.34
CA LEU A 176 -3.53 13.37 2.41
C LEU A 176 -2.10 13.13 2.93
N PHE A 177 -1.11 13.03 2.05
CA PHE A 177 0.30 12.93 2.44
C PHE A 177 0.76 14.14 3.26
N LEU A 178 0.38 15.35 2.86
CA LEU A 178 0.70 16.57 3.63
C LEU A 178 0.01 16.59 5.00
N VAL A 179 -1.25 16.19 5.08
CA VAL A 179 -1.98 16.06 6.36
C VAL A 179 -1.27 15.06 7.28
N PHE A 180 -0.86 13.89 6.75
CA PHE A 180 -0.11 12.92 7.54
C PHE A 180 1.29 13.42 7.93
N ALA A 181 1.97 14.18 7.08
CA ALA A 181 3.25 14.80 7.45
C ALA A 181 3.08 15.73 8.65
N VAL A 182 2.05 16.59 8.62
CA VAL A 182 1.74 17.52 9.71
C VAL A 182 1.31 16.76 10.97
N ALA A 183 0.48 15.74 10.84
CA ALA A 183 0.02 14.94 11.98
C ALA A 183 1.18 14.17 12.64
N THR A 184 2.09 13.58 11.86
CA THR A 184 3.31 12.95 12.37
C THR A 184 4.26 13.98 13.00
N PHE A 185 4.38 15.19 12.44
CA PHE A 185 5.18 16.27 13.04
C PHE A 185 4.65 16.70 14.42
N PHE A 186 3.32 16.73 14.61
CA PHE A 186 2.71 17.05 15.91
C PHE A 186 2.62 15.84 16.86
N GLY A 187 3.15 14.68 16.49
CA GLY A 187 3.10 13.47 17.31
C GLY A 187 1.67 12.96 17.57
N VAL A 188 0.74 13.28 16.67
CA VAL A 188 -0.63 12.73 16.72
C VAL A 188 -0.62 11.22 16.42
N PHE A 189 0.46 10.73 15.80
CA PHE A 189 0.70 9.33 15.43
C PHE A 189 2.16 8.94 15.64
#